data_AF-A0A7L1SW83-F1
#
_entry.id   AF-A0A7L1SW83-F1
#
_cell.length_a   1.000
_cell.length_b   1.000
_cell.length_c   1.000
_cell.angle_alpha   90.00
_cell.angle_beta   90.00
_cell.angle_gamma   90.00
#
_symmetry.space_group_name_H-M   'P 1'
#
loop_
_entity.id
_entity.type
_entity.pdbx_description
1 polymer ?
#
loop_
_entity_poly.entity_id
_entity_poly.type
_entity_poly.pdbx_seq_one_letter_code
_entity_poly.pdbx_strand_id
1 'polypeptide(L)'
;MATSAVPSENLPTYKLVVVGDGGVGKSALTIQFFQKIFVPDYDPTIEDSYLKHTEIDGQWAILDVLDTAGQEEFSAMREQYMRTGDGFLIVYSVTDKASFEHVDRFHQLILRVKDRESFPMILVANKVDLMHLRKITREQGREMATKHNIPYIETSAKDPPLNVDKAFHDLVRVIR
;
A
#
# COMPACT_ATOMS: atom_id res chain seq x y z
N MET A 1 -2.14 -33.08 5.98
CA MET A 1 -1.36 -31.92 5.52
C MET A 1 -1.01 -31.12 6.76
N ALA A 2 0.28 -30.96 7.04
CA ALA A 2 0.75 -30.36 8.29
C ALA A 2 0.34 -28.89 8.36
N THR A 3 -0.51 -28.55 9.32
CA THR A 3 -0.68 -27.15 9.77
C THR A 3 0.63 -26.75 10.41
N SER A 4 1.45 -25.96 9.72
CA SER A 4 2.64 -25.37 10.32
C SER A 4 2.19 -24.52 11.51
N ALA A 5 2.53 -24.96 12.72
CA ALA A 5 2.29 -24.19 13.92
C ALA A 5 3.01 -22.85 13.79
N VAL A 6 2.31 -21.74 14.04
CA VAL A 6 2.93 -20.42 14.11
C VAL A 6 4.00 -20.49 15.21
N PRO A 7 5.29 -20.23 14.92
CA PRO A 7 6.35 -20.37 15.91
C PRO A 7 6.10 -19.42 17.08
N SER A 8 6.32 -19.89 18.30
CA SER A 8 6.25 -19.11 19.54
C SER A 8 7.46 -18.17 19.75
N GLU A 9 8.15 -17.77 18.68
CA GLU A 9 9.32 -16.89 18.72
C GLU A 9 8.91 -15.42 18.53
N ASN A 10 9.80 -14.49 18.92
CA ASN A 10 9.65 -13.06 18.66
C ASN A 10 9.65 -12.80 17.14
N LEU A 11 8.48 -12.93 16.52
CA LEU A 11 8.29 -12.67 15.08
C LEU A 11 8.53 -11.17 14.80
N PRO A 12 9.27 -10.82 13.75
CA PRO A 12 9.39 -9.43 13.33
C PRO A 12 8.00 -8.89 12.97
N THR A 13 7.70 -7.68 13.46
CA THR A 13 6.50 -6.94 13.08
C THR A 13 6.88 -5.86 12.08
N TYR A 14 6.19 -5.82 10.94
CA TYR A 14 6.35 -4.79 9.92
C TYR A 14 5.09 -3.92 9.88
N LYS A 15 5.26 -2.64 10.21
CA LYS A 15 4.20 -1.62 10.15
C LYS A 15 4.10 -1.05 8.75
N LEU A 16 3.12 -1.49 7.99
CA LEU A 16 2.91 -1.05 6.61
C LEU A 16 1.81 0.00 6.58
N VAL A 17 2.04 1.13 5.90
CA VAL A 17 1.04 2.20 5.80
C VAL A 17 0.59 2.36 4.35
N VAL A 18 -0.71 2.31 4.11
CA VAL A 18 -1.30 2.50 2.78
C VAL A 18 -1.73 3.96 2.64
N VAL A 19 -1.09 4.71 1.75
CA VAL A 19 -1.34 6.14 1.54
C VAL A 19 -1.74 6.42 0.09
N GLY A 20 -2.38 7.57 -0.13
CA GLY A 20 -2.91 7.96 -1.44
C GLY A 20 -4.24 8.70 -1.29
N ASP A 21 -4.68 9.33 -2.38
CA ASP A 21 -5.91 10.13 -2.40
C ASP A 21 -7.17 9.34 -2.01
N GLY A 22 -8.24 10.06 -1.72
CA GLY A 22 -9.57 9.47 -1.55
C GLY A 22 -10.00 8.69 -2.80
N GLY A 23 -10.62 7.52 -2.60
CA GLY A 23 -11.20 6.75 -3.72
C GLY A 23 -10.21 5.98 -4.61
N VAL A 24 -8.90 6.05 -4.37
CA VAL A 24 -7.90 5.27 -5.16
C VAL A 24 -7.97 3.76 -4.92
N GLY A 25 -8.63 3.33 -3.84
CA GLY A 25 -8.87 1.92 -3.50
C GLY A 25 -7.90 1.34 -2.46
N LYS A 26 -7.40 2.16 -1.53
CA LYS A 26 -6.56 1.73 -0.40
C LYS A 26 -7.26 0.65 0.44
N SER A 27 -8.47 0.95 0.90
CA SER A 27 -9.32 0.05 1.67
C SER A 27 -9.66 -1.22 0.91
N ALA A 28 -9.99 -1.09 -0.38
CA ALA A 28 -10.27 -2.26 -1.23
C ALA A 28 -9.05 -3.19 -1.36
N LEU A 29 -7.83 -2.64 -1.51
CA LEU A 29 -6.60 -3.44 -1.53
C LEU A 29 -6.33 -4.09 -0.16
N THR A 30 -6.49 -3.34 0.93
CA THR A 30 -6.29 -3.85 2.29
C THR A 30 -7.29 -4.97 2.61
N ILE A 31 -8.58 -4.74 2.43
CA ILE A 31 -9.62 -5.75 2.65
C ILE A 31 -9.39 -6.98 1.77
N GLN A 32 -9.07 -6.79 0.49
CA GLN A 32 -8.76 -7.90 -0.42
C GLN A 32 -7.52 -8.70 0.06
N PHE A 33 -6.49 -8.03 0.60
CA PHE A 33 -5.31 -8.71 1.14
C PHE A 33 -5.62 -9.56 2.39
N PHE A 34 -6.45 -9.05 3.30
CA PHE A 34 -6.78 -9.68 4.58
C PHE A 34 -7.92 -10.70 4.49
N GLN A 35 -9.02 -10.33 3.83
CA GLN A 35 -10.29 -11.06 3.83
C GLN A 35 -10.56 -11.83 2.53
N LYS A 36 -9.77 -11.60 1.47
CA LYS A 36 -9.93 -12.25 0.16
C LYS A 36 -11.30 -12.00 -0.49
N ILE A 37 -11.86 -10.82 -0.25
CA ILE A 37 -13.11 -10.35 -0.87
C ILE A 37 -12.93 -8.95 -1.44
N PHE A 38 -13.71 -8.64 -2.47
CA PHE A 38 -13.87 -7.27 -2.98
C PHE A 38 -15.17 -6.64 -2.48
N VAL A 39 -15.07 -5.49 -1.82
CA VAL A 39 -16.23 -4.69 -1.37
C VAL A 39 -16.30 -3.43 -2.25
N PRO A 40 -17.28 -3.33 -3.18
CA PRO A 40 -17.36 -2.21 -4.14
C PRO A 40 -17.74 -0.89 -3.48
N ASP A 41 -18.70 -0.93 -2.54
CA ASP A 41 -19.20 0.23 -1.80
C ASP A 41 -18.64 0.16 -0.39
N TYR A 42 -17.49 0.79 -0.18
CA TYR A 42 -16.93 0.98 1.15
C TYR A 42 -17.22 2.41 1.60
N ASP A 43 -17.80 2.57 2.79
CA ASP A 43 -17.94 3.89 3.41
C ASP A 43 -16.56 4.52 3.55
N PRO A 44 -16.37 5.82 3.28
CA PRO A 44 -15.08 6.48 3.42
C PRO A 44 -14.44 6.15 4.77
N THR A 45 -13.27 5.48 4.74
CA THR A 45 -12.55 5.05 5.95
C THR A 45 -12.23 6.25 6.82
N ILE A 46 -12.37 6.08 8.14
CA ILE A 46 -11.80 7.00 9.13
C ILE A 46 -10.31 6.65 9.28
N GLU A 47 -10.00 5.49 9.85
CA GLU A 47 -8.67 4.86 9.87
C GLU A 47 -8.85 3.45 10.42
N ASP A 48 -8.31 2.42 9.76
CA ASP A 48 -8.41 1.03 10.23
C ASP A 48 -7.03 0.36 10.25
N SER A 49 -6.69 -0.32 11.36
CA SER A 49 -5.48 -1.16 11.49
C SER A 49 -5.86 -2.64 11.43
N TYR A 50 -5.06 -3.39 10.67
CA TYR A 50 -5.25 -4.82 10.45
C TYR A 50 -3.95 -5.58 10.76
N LEU A 51 -4.05 -6.63 11.59
CA LEU A 51 -2.93 -7.49 11.96
C LEU A 51 -3.04 -8.87 11.29
N LYS A 52 -1.98 -9.31 10.60
CA LYS A 52 -1.93 -10.62 9.94
C LYS A 52 -0.58 -11.31 10.16
N HIS A 53 -0.65 -12.54 10.64
CA HIS A 53 0.49 -13.46 10.66
C HIS A 53 0.60 -14.10 9.29
N THR A 54 1.75 -13.97 8.63
CA THR A 54 1.96 -14.54 7.31
C THR A 54 3.41 -14.92 7.10
N GLU A 55 3.62 -15.93 6.25
CA GLU A 55 4.94 -16.33 5.79
C GLU A 55 5.28 -15.59 4.50
N ILE A 56 6.46 -14.96 4.45
CA ILE A 56 6.99 -14.26 3.27
C ILE A 56 8.39 -14.78 3.01
N ASP A 57 8.55 -15.46 1.88
CA ASP A 57 9.81 -16.11 1.44
C ASP A 57 10.36 -17.11 2.47
N GLY A 58 9.48 -17.93 3.06
CA GLY A 58 9.85 -18.94 4.06
C GLY A 58 10.08 -18.39 5.47
N GLN A 59 9.84 -17.10 5.71
CA GLN A 59 10.02 -16.44 7.00
C GLN A 59 8.70 -15.87 7.52
N TRP A 60 8.30 -16.30 8.71
CA TRP A 60 7.12 -15.78 9.41
C TRP A 60 7.32 -14.34 9.86
N ALA A 61 6.28 -13.52 9.71
CA ALA A 61 6.23 -12.15 10.20
C ALA A 61 4.80 -11.75 10.58
N ILE A 62 4.71 -10.69 11.37
CA ILE A 62 3.45 -10.01 11.68
C ILE A 62 3.40 -8.76 10.80
N LEU A 63 2.34 -8.62 10.00
CA LEU A 63 2.07 -7.38 9.27
C LEU A 63 1.03 -6.58 10.05
N ASP A 64 1.40 -5.37 10.44
CA ASP A 64 0.51 -4.36 11.03
C ASP A 64 0.23 -3.32 9.94
N VAL A 65 -0.93 -3.45 9.29
CA VAL A 65 -1.28 -2.64 8.12
C VAL A 65 -2.28 -1.57 8.51
N LEU A 66 -1.91 -0.32 8.26
CA LEU A 66 -2.79 0.83 8.45
C LEU A 66 -3.41 1.28 7.11
N ASP A 67 -4.73 1.23 7.00
CA ASP A 67 -5.50 1.86 5.93
C ASP A 67 -5.89 3.29 6.34
N THR A 68 -5.35 4.29 5.63
CA THR A 68 -5.59 5.70 5.98
C THR A 68 -6.81 6.27 5.25
N ALA A 69 -7.53 7.21 5.86
CA ALA A 69 -8.42 8.09 5.12
C ALA A 69 -7.61 8.87 4.05
N GLY A 70 -8.13 8.93 2.82
CA GLY A 70 -7.49 9.65 1.72
C GLY A 70 -7.68 11.18 1.74
N GLN A 71 -8.23 11.74 2.82
CA GLN A 71 -8.67 13.14 2.90
C GLN A 71 -7.91 13.98 3.95
N GLU A 72 -6.90 13.42 4.63
CA GLU A 72 -6.33 14.08 5.80
C GLU A 72 -5.13 14.97 5.47
N GLU A 73 -5.40 16.19 5.01
CA GLU A 73 -4.35 17.20 4.85
C GLU A 73 -3.84 17.79 6.18
N PHE A 74 -4.51 17.54 7.31
CA PHE A 74 -4.25 18.29 8.56
C PHE A 74 -4.37 17.50 9.90
N SER A 75 -4.42 16.16 9.91
CA SER A 75 -4.58 15.43 11.18
C SER A 75 -3.23 15.21 11.91
N ALA A 76 -3.21 15.36 13.24
CA ALA A 76 -2.06 14.97 14.07
C ALA A 76 -1.77 13.46 14.00
N MET A 77 -2.81 12.67 13.68
CA MET A 77 -2.72 11.23 13.46
C MET A 77 -1.82 10.90 12.27
N ARG A 78 -1.83 11.75 11.23
CA ARG A 78 -0.94 11.64 10.06
C ARG A 78 0.53 11.63 10.40
N GLU A 79 0.97 12.45 11.34
CA GLU A 79 2.38 12.44 11.74
C GLU A 79 2.78 11.14 12.45
N GLN A 80 1.89 10.57 13.25
CA GLN A 80 2.22 9.40 14.07
C GLN A 80 2.50 8.15 13.23
N TYR A 81 1.61 7.82 12.28
CA TYR A 81 1.84 6.64 11.43
C TYR A 81 2.94 6.89 10.40
N MET A 82 3.10 8.11 9.90
CA MET A 82 4.24 8.47 9.05
C MET A 82 5.57 8.33 9.80
N ARG A 83 5.60 8.63 11.10
CA ARG A 83 6.81 8.49 11.92
C ARG A 83 7.09 7.03 12.25
N THR A 84 6.08 6.22 12.54
CA THR A 84 6.25 4.84 13.06
C THR A 84 6.17 3.73 12.00
N GLY A 85 5.69 4.00 10.79
CA GLY A 85 5.59 2.99 9.72
C GLY A 85 6.95 2.53 9.19
N ASP A 86 7.15 1.22 9.02
CA ASP A 86 8.39 0.63 8.50
C ASP A 86 8.45 0.68 6.97
N GLY A 87 7.30 0.78 6.29
CA GLY A 87 7.23 0.99 4.85
C GLY A 87 5.87 1.47 4.37
N PHE A 88 5.84 2.01 3.15
CA PHE A 88 4.63 2.66 2.60
C PHE A 88 4.23 2.11 1.22
N LEU A 89 2.94 1.86 1.04
CA LEU A 89 2.33 1.70 -0.28
C LEU A 89 1.76 3.06 -0.69
N ILE A 90 2.29 3.67 -1.75
CA ILE A 90 1.73 4.90 -2.33
C ILE A 90 0.80 4.49 -3.47
N VAL A 91 -0.50 4.56 -3.22
CA VAL A 91 -1.54 4.09 -4.12
C VAL A 91 -2.14 5.25 -4.91
N TYR A 92 -2.22 5.09 -6.22
CA TYR A 92 -3.01 5.96 -7.09
C TYR A 92 -3.97 5.11 -7.96
N SER A 93 -5.00 5.73 -8.52
CA SER A 93 -5.89 5.07 -9.48
C SER A 93 -5.47 5.40 -10.90
N VAL A 94 -5.32 4.39 -11.77
CA VAL A 94 -5.01 4.64 -13.19
C VAL A 94 -6.13 5.39 -13.92
N THR A 95 -7.33 5.48 -13.33
CA THR A 95 -8.48 6.23 -13.87
C THR A 95 -8.56 7.68 -13.36
N ASP A 96 -7.68 8.06 -12.45
CA ASP A 96 -7.66 9.38 -11.82
C ASP A 96 -6.27 10.02 -11.93
N LYS A 97 -6.16 10.98 -12.85
CA LYS A 97 -4.91 11.68 -13.14
C LYS A 97 -4.43 12.52 -11.95
N ALA A 98 -5.34 13.13 -11.19
CA ALA A 98 -4.98 13.95 -10.03
C ALA A 98 -4.30 13.08 -8.97
N SER A 99 -4.85 11.88 -8.70
CA SER A 99 -4.26 10.94 -7.76
C SER A 99 -2.82 10.52 -8.12
N PHE A 100 -2.50 10.45 -9.42
CA PHE A 100 -1.15 10.18 -9.90
C PHE A 100 -0.22 11.39 -9.72
N GLU A 101 -0.69 12.60 -10.04
CA GLU A 101 0.09 13.84 -9.83
C GLU A 101 0.39 14.07 -8.33
N HIS A 102 -0.51 13.67 -7.43
CA HIS A 102 -0.33 13.78 -5.99
C HIS A 102 0.64 12.75 -5.38
N VAL A 103 1.09 11.73 -6.12
CA VAL A 103 2.12 10.78 -5.66
C VAL A 103 3.39 11.50 -5.19
N ASP A 104 3.81 12.55 -5.90
CA ASP A 104 4.98 13.37 -5.53
C ASP A 104 4.80 13.98 -4.12
N ARG A 105 3.58 14.41 -3.76
CA ARG A 105 3.27 14.97 -2.44
C ARG A 105 3.41 13.93 -1.33
N PHE A 106 2.91 12.71 -1.54
CA PHE A 106 3.03 11.62 -0.57
C PHE A 106 4.49 11.20 -0.38
N HIS A 107 5.23 11.05 -1.48
CA HIS A 107 6.65 10.71 -1.45
C HIS A 107 7.47 11.75 -0.67
N GLN A 108 7.33 13.04 -1.00
CA GLN A 108 8.01 14.13 -0.30
C GLN A 108 7.65 14.17 1.19
N LEU A 109 6.38 13.94 1.52
CA LEU A 109 5.96 13.93 2.92
C LEU A 109 6.60 12.78 3.70
N ILE A 110 6.63 11.56 3.14
CA ILE A 110 7.24 10.41 3.80
C ILE A 110 8.71 10.70 4.10
N LEU A 111 9.48 11.14 3.10
CA LEU A 111 10.90 11.46 3.28
C LEU A 111 11.12 12.58 4.31
N ARG A 112 10.27 13.63 4.28
CA ARG A 112 10.33 14.73 5.24
C ARG A 112 10.07 14.28 6.67
N VAL A 113 9.05 13.44 6.91
CA VAL A 113 8.71 12.96 8.26
C VAL A 113 9.74 11.93 8.75
N LYS A 114 10.29 11.13 7.84
CA LYS A 114 11.33 10.13 8.15
C LYS A 114 12.72 10.74 8.32
N ASP A 115 12.94 11.95 7.83
CA ASP A 115 14.24 12.62 7.83
C ASP A 115 15.32 11.73 7.16
N ARG A 116 15.02 11.31 5.93
CA ARG A 116 15.84 10.42 5.10
C ARG A 116 15.79 10.82 3.62
N GLU A 117 16.84 10.51 2.88
CA GLU A 117 16.88 10.66 1.41
C GLU A 117 16.12 9.55 0.68
N SER A 118 16.00 8.37 1.28
CA SER A 118 15.21 7.24 0.79
C SER A 118 14.55 6.49 1.96
N PHE A 119 13.43 5.84 1.69
CA PHE A 119 12.70 5.05 2.68
C PHE A 119 11.95 3.90 1.97
N PRO A 120 11.71 2.74 2.62
CA PRO A 120 10.95 1.65 2.02
C PRO A 120 9.55 2.07 1.54
N MET A 121 9.36 2.08 0.22
CA MET A 121 8.13 2.51 -0.45
C MET A 121 7.90 1.70 -1.72
N ILE A 122 6.64 1.50 -2.10
CA ILE A 122 6.26 0.96 -3.42
C ILE A 122 5.19 1.85 -4.04
N LEU A 123 5.35 2.16 -5.33
CA LEU A 123 4.32 2.82 -6.12
C LEU A 123 3.32 1.79 -6.65
N VAL A 124 2.05 1.95 -6.27
CA VAL A 124 0.95 1.05 -6.61
C VAL A 124 -0.04 1.74 -7.55
N ALA A 125 -0.12 1.24 -8.77
CA ALA A 125 -1.08 1.66 -9.78
C ALA A 125 -2.33 0.77 -9.71
N ASN A 126 -3.37 1.22 -9.02
CA ASN A 126 -4.58 0.44 -8.81
C ASN A 126 -5.63 0.65 -9.91
N LYS A 127 -6.61 -0.26 -9.97
CA LYS A 127 -7.76 -0.27 -10.89
C LYS A 127 -7.39 -0.48 -12.35
N VAL A 128 -6.33 -1.25 -12.62
CA VAL A 128 -5.88 -1.53 -14.00
C VAL A 128 -6.86 -2.39 -14.80
N ASP A 129 -7.85 -2.99 -14.15
CA ASP A 129 -8.98 -3.66 -14.79
C ASP A 129 -9.88 -2.68 -15.57
N LEU A 130 -9.88 -1.39 -15.23
CA LEU A 130 -10.72 -0.36 -15.86
C LEU A 130 -10.08 0.23 -17.12
N MET A 131 -9.78 -0.62 -18.11
CA MET A 131 -9.07 -0.25 -19.35
C MET A 131 -9.69 0.97 -20.08
N HIS A 132 -11.01 1.03 -20.14
CA HIS A 132 -11.76 2.10 -20.84
C HIS A 132 -11.76 3.45 -20.09
N LEU A 133 -11.47 3.44 -18.79
CA LEU A 133 -11.37 4.66 -17.97
C LEU A 133 -9.92 5.03 -17.67
N ARG A 134 -8.95 4.25 -18.16
CA ARG A 134 -7.53 4.45 -17.91
C ARG A 134 -7.06 5.78 -18.48
N LYS A 135 -6.51 6.63 -17.62
CA LYS A 135 -5.92 7.94 -17.94
C LYS A 135 -4.40 7.96 -17.80
N ILE A 136 -3.82 7.03 -17.02
CA ILE A 136 -2.38 6.92 -16.77
C ILE A 136 -1.85 5.62 -17.37
N THR A 137 -0.90 5.71 -18.29
CA THR A 137 -0.28 4.52 -18.92
C THR A 137 0.67 3.81 -17.95
N ARG A 138 1.09 2.60 -18.32
CA ARG A 138 2.04 1.82 -17.52
C ARG A 138 3.42 2.48 -17.52
N GLU A 139 3.79 3.05 -18.66
CA GLU A 139 5.04 3.76 -18.90
C GLU A 139 5.14 4.98 -17.98
N GLN A 140 4.09 5.81 -17.90
CA GLN A 140 4.03 6.94 -16.98
C GLN A 140 4.22 6.53 -15.51
N GLY A 141 3.57 5.44 -15.09
CA GLY A 141 3.74 4.89 -13.75
C GLY A 141 5.17 4.42 -13.48
N ARG A 142 5.78 3.71 -14.44
CA ARG A 142 7.18 3.25 -14.35
C ARG A 142 8.19 4.39 -14.35
N GLU A 143 7.97 5.42 -15.15
CA GLU A 143 8.81 6.62 -15.18
C GLU A 143 8.76 7.34 -13.83
N MET A 144 7.57 7.48 -13.23
CA MET A 144 7.44 8.06 -11.89
C MET A 144 8.14 7.22 -10.81
N ALA A 145 8.01 5.90 -10.86
CA ALA A 145 8.72 5.02 -9.93
C ALA A 145 10.25 5.11 -10.11
N THR A 146 10.72 5.21 -11.35
CA THR A 146 12.15 5.39 -11.68
C THR A 146 12.68 6.73 -11.18
N LYS A 147 11.90 7.82 -11.35
CA LYS A 147 12.22 9.17 -10.84
C LYS A 147 12.46 9.14 -9.32
N HIS A 148 11.67 8.37 -8.58
CA HIS A 148 11.77 8.24 -7.12
C HIS A 148 12.65 7.07 -6.66
N ASN A 149 13.21 6.29 -7.59
CA ASN A 149 13.98 5.07 -7.30
C ASN A 149 13.25 4.07 -6.38
N ILE A 150 11.96 3.84 -6.65
CA ILE A 150 11.11 2.89 -5.91
C ILE A 150 10.50 1.83 -6.85
N PRO A 151 10.12 0.64 -6.35
CA PRO A 151 9.42 -0.35 -7.18
C PRO A 151 8.04 0.14 -7.66
N TYR A 152 7.62 -0.41 -8.80
CA TYR A 152 6.32 -0.17 -9.42
C TYR A 152 5.53 -1.46 -9.55
N ILE A 153 4.25 -1.44 -9.16
CA ILE A 153 3.34 -2.58 -9.32
C ILE A 153 1.94 -2.12 -9.76
N GLU A 154 1.38 -2.82 -10.74
CA GLU A 154 -0.02 -2.65 -11.16
C GLU A 154 -0.91 -3.63 -10.39
N THR A 155 -2.02 -3.13 -9.83
CA THR A 155 -2.94 -3.92 -9.02
C THR A 155 -4.40 -3.73 -9.44
N SER A 156 -5.20 -4.73 -9.11
CA SER A 156 -6.66 -4.61 -9.06
C SER A 156 -7.16 -5.33 -7.81
N ALA A 157 -7.93 -4.62 -6.99
CA ALA A 157 -8.64 -5.22 -5.87
C ALA A 157 -9.88 -6.00 -6.31
N LYS A 158 -10.41 -5.73 -7.51
CA LYS A 158 -11.63 -6.36 -8.04
C LYS A 158 -11.37 -7.82 -8.38
N ASP A 159 -12.37 -8.68 -8.14
CA ASP A 159 -12.25 -10.10 -8.43
C ASP A 159 -12.25 -10.40 -9.95
N PRO A 160 -11.35 -11.27 -10.45
CA PRO A 160 -10.23 -11.89 -9.72
C PRO A 160 -9.10 -10.87 -9.46
N PRO A 161 -8.55 -10.79 -8.22
CA PRO A 161 -7.59 -9.76 -7.87
C PRO A 161 -6.25 -9.93 -8.59
N LEU A 162 -5.61 -8.80 -8.89
CA LEU A 162 -4.29 -8.75 -9.51
C LEU A 162 -3.26 -8.16 -8.54
N ASN A 163 -2.20 -8.91 -8.26
CA ASN A 163 -1.00 -8.46 -7.53
C ASN A 163 -1.23 -7.90 -6.12
N VAL A 164 -2.40 -8.08 -5.49
CA VAL A 164 -2.69 -7.55 -4.15
C VAL A 164 -1.71 -8.08 -3.12
N ASP A 165 -1.62 -9.40 -2.94
CA ASP A 165 -0.67 -10.02 -2.00
C ASP A 165 0.79 -9.68 -2.35
N LYS A 166 1.09 -9.63 -3.66
CA LYS A 166 2.43 -9.31 -4.14
C LYS A 166 2.86 -7.89 -3.72
N ALA A 167 1.97 -6.90 -3.74
CA ALA A 167 2.29 -5.54 -3.34
C ALA A 167 2.71 -5.45 -1.86
N PHE A 168 1.96 -6.08 -0.96
CA PHE A 168 2.30 -6.12 0.47
C PHE A 168 3.56 -6.93 0.75
N HIS A 169 3.73 -8.09 0.09
CA HIS A 169 4.93 -8.92 0.27
C HIS A 169 6.19 -8.26 -0.30
N ASP A 170 6.09 -7.60 -1.46
CA ASP A 170 7.22 -6.86 -2.03
C ASP A 170 7.63 -5.71 -1.12
N LEU A 171 6.70 -5.02 -0.46
CA LEU A 171 7.07 -3.96 0.47
C LEU A 171 7.87 -4.51 1.65
N VAL A 172 7.49 -5.67 2.18
CA VAL A 172 8.28 -6.36 3.21
C VAL A 172 9.67 -6.74 2.69
N ARG A 173 9.80 -7.16 1.44
CA ARG A 173 11.12 -7.43 0.82
C ARG A 173 11.98 -6.18 0.69
N VAL A 174 11.38 -5.00 0.50
CA VAL A 174 12.10 -3.72 0.45
C VAL A 174 12.53 -3.26 1.85
N ILE A 175 11.79 -3.63 2.89
CA ILE A 175 12.15 -3.31 4.29
C ILE A 175 13.33 -4.17 4.79
N ARG A 176 13.42 -5.42 4.31
CA ARG A 176 14.42 -6.41 4.73
C ARG A 176 15.84 -6.13 4.22
#